data_AF-A0A6C0HR20-F1
#
_entry.id   AF-A0A6C0HR20-F1
#
_cell.length_a   1.000
_cell.length_b   1.000
_cell.length_c   1.000
_cell.angle_alpha   90.00
_cell.angle_beta   90.00
_cell.angle_gamma   90.00
#
_symmetry.space_group_name_H-M   'P 1'
#
loop_
_entity.id
_entity.type
_entity.pdbx_description
1 polymer ?
#
loop_
_entity_poly.entity_id
_entity_poly.type
_entity_poly.pdbx_seq_one_letter_code
_entity_poly.pdbx_strand_id
1 'polypeptide(L)'
;MGVQFDCGEMSISCSYGMWNDIRFFIANACLEYFIEITKDVDINVRDISTQYHCHLVDLVEAIKKRKPESILDFLSEIEAYETHNTLIFFGMNGLYKLIAKSDCEGFYSPGDSLDICNMLNLIEPYLSVDCDDLTRFNHLFSASVDLNENVMIT
;
A
#
# COMPACT_ATOMS: atom_id res chain seq x y z
N MET A 1 -24.05 -5.13 -1.65
CA MET A 1 -23.07 -5.44 -2.71
C MET A 1 -21.70 -5.32 -2.07
N GLY A 2 -20.81 -6.25 -2.37
CA GLY A 2 -19.49 -6.35 -1.75
C GLY A 2 -18.47 -6.76 -2.78
N VAL A 3 -17.24 -6.96 -2.32
CA VAL A 3 -16.12 -7.44 -3.14
C VAL A 3 -15.71 -8.81 -2.62
N GLN A 4 -15.39 -9.73 -3.55
CA GLN A 4 -14.83 -11.03 -3.24
C GLN A 4 -13.43 -11.15 -3.83
N PHE A 5 -12.55 -11.81 -3.08
CA PHE A 5 -11.16 -12.06 -3.44
C PHE A 5 -10.89 -13.56 -3.37
N ASP A 6 -10.48 -14.13 -4.49
CA ASP A 6 -10.27 -15.57 -4.63
C ASP A 6 -8.80 -15.87 -4.99
N CYS A 7 -8.19 -16.84 -4.31
CA CYS A 7 -6.84 -17.33 -4.60
C CYS A 7 -6.77 -18.83 -4.27
N GLY A 8 -6.59 -19.69 -5.29
CA GLY A 8 -6.71 -21.14 -5.14
C GLY A 8 -8.04 -21.56 -4.52
N GLU A 9 -7.96 -22.25 -3.38
CA GLU A 9 -9.12 -22.67 -2.59
C GLU A 9 -9.56 -21.63 -1.54
N MET A 10 -8.82 -20.54 -1.40
CA MET A 10 -9.13 -19.46 -0.44
C MET A 10 -10.06 -18.44 -1.07
N SER A 11 -11.06 -18.03 -0.30
CA SER A 11 -11.97 -16.94 -0.66
C SER A 11 -12.23 -16.04 0.54
N ILE A 12 -12.11 -14.73 0.32
CA ILE A 12 -12.42 -13.69 1.30
C ILE A 12 -13.41 -12.73 0.66
N SER A 13 -14.50 -12.41 1.35
CA SER A 13 -15.43 -11.38 0.91
C SER A 13 -15.69 -10.36 2.01
N CYS A 14 -15.92 -9.12 1.59
CA CYS A 14 -16.26 -8.02 2.48
C CYS A 14 -17.13 -6.97 1.76
N SER A 15 -17.62 -5.98 2.51
CA SER A 15 -18.32 -4.84 1.89
C SER A 15 -17.32 -3.89 1.24
N TYR A 16 -17.75 -3.13 0.22
CA TYR A 16 -16.89 -2.10 -0.39
C TYR A 16 -16.41 -1.04 0.61
N GLY A 17 -17.26 -0.66 1.57
CA GLY A 17 -16.89 0.27 2.63
C GLY A 17 -15.73 -0.28 3.46
N MET A 18 -15.86 -1.53 3.90
CA MET A 18 -14.81 -2.22 4.66
C MET A 18 -13.52 -2.40 3.87
N TRP A 19 -13.58 -2.74 2.58
CA TRP A 19 -12.40 -2.82 1.73
C TRP A 19 -11.70 -1.45 1.59
N ASN A 20 -12.47 -0.38 1.41
CA ASN A 20 -11.95 0.97 1.41
C ASN A 20 -11.29 1.34 2.74
N ASP A 21 -11.91 1.01 3.87
CA ASP A 21 -11.38 1.28 5.20
C ASP A 21 -10.04 0.56 5.42
N ILE A 22 -9.91 -0.69 4.98
CA ILE A 22 -8.66 -1.47 5.05
C ILE A 22 -7.56 -0.79 4.23
N ARG A 23 -7.84 -0.40 2.98
CA ARG A 23 -6.84 0.29 2.13
C ARG A 23 -6.44 1.64 2.72
N PHE A 24 -7.41 2.39 3.24
CA PHE A 24 -7.16 3.68 3.87
C PHE A 24 -6.34 3.54 5.16
N PHE A 25 -6.62 2.52 5.96
CA PHE A 25 -5.83 2.19 7.15
C PHE A 25 -4.37 1.87 6.79
N ILE A 26 -4.16 1.01 5.80
CA ILE A 26 -2.81 0.67 5.30
C ILE A 26 -2.11 1.92 4.74
N ALA A 27 -2.80 2.76 3.98
CA ALA A 27 -2.22 3.98 3.41
C ALA A 27 -1.80 4.99 4.49
N ASN A 28 -2.57 5.12 5.57
CA ASN A 28 -2.18 5.95 6.72
C ASN A 28 -0.97 5.38 7.46
N ALA A 29 -0.90 4.07 7.67
CA ALA A 29 0.28 3.43 8.25
C ALA A 29 1.54 3.61 7.38
N CYS A 30 1.39 3.56 6.05
CA CYS A 30 2.46 3.91 5.12
C CYS A 30 2.91 5.36 5.28
N LEU A 31 1.98 6.30 5.44
CA LEU A 31 2.30 7.71 5.68
C LEU A 31 3.08 7.91 6.99
N GLU A 32 2.69 7.22 8.07
CA GLU A 32 3.44 7.26 9.33
C GLU A 32 4.86 6.72 9.17
N TYR A 33 5.02 5.59 8.47
CA TYR A 33 6.32 5.07 8.10
C TYR A 33 7.15 6.07 7.29
N PHE A 34 6.58 6.71 6.27
CA PHE A 34 7.26 7.72 5.45
C PHE A 34 7.77 8.88 6.29
N ILE A 35 6.95 9.37 7.23
CA ILE A 35 7.33 10.45 8.15
C ILE A 35 8.53 10.02 8.99
N GLU A 36 8.51 8.81 9.54
CA GLU A 36 9.58 8.30 10.39
C GLU A 36 10.91 8.15 9.63
N ILE A 37 10.89 7.60 8.41
CA ILE A 37 12.11 7.40 7.62
C ILE A 37 12.65 8.68 6.96
N THR A 38 11.88 9.77 6.98
CA THR A 38 12.29 11.07 6.42
C THR A 38 12.63 12.13 7.46
N LYS A 39 12.39 11.88 8.75
CA LYS A 39 12.51 12.90 9.81
C LYS A 39 13.91 13.50 9.99
N ASP A 40 14.95 12.72 9.70
CA ASP A 40 16.36 13.08 9.94
C ASP A 40 17.14 13.32 8.64
N VAL A 41 16.46 13.54 7.51
CA VAL A 41 17.09 13.73 6.21
C VAL A 41 17.84 15.07 6.14
N ASP A 42 19.16 15.02 5.99
CA ASP A 42 19.97 16.21 5.70
C ASP A 42 19.94 16.54 4.21
N ILE A 43 19.13 17.54 3.86
CA ILE A 43 18.95 18.04 2.49
C ILE A 43 20.23 18.64 1.85
N ASN A 44 21.31 18.82 2.62
CA ASN A 44 22.58 19.31 2.09
C ASN A 44 23.47 18.21 1.50
N VAL A 45 23.14 16.94 1.77
CA VAL A 45 23.83 15.77 1.20
C VAL A 45 23.37 15.55 -0.24
N ARG A 46 24.29 15.23 -1.16
CA ARG A 46 24.02 15.12 -2.61
C ARG A 46 24.26 13.71 -3.13
N ASP A 47 23.65 12.72 -2.50
CA ASP A 47 23.62 11.36 -3.04
C ASP A 47 22.22 10.98 -3.56
N ILE A 48 22.15 9.86 -4.28
CA ILE A 48 20.91 9.34 -4.89
C ILE A 48 19.88 8.99 -3.81
N SER A 49 20.32 8.52 -2.64
CA SER A 49 19.43 8.21 -1.52
C SER A 49 18.76 9.48 -1.02
N THR A 50 19.52 10.56 -0.82
CA THR A 50 18.96 11.87 -0.43
C THR A 50 17.93 12.36 -1.44
N GLN A 51 18.15 12.16 -2.74
CA GLN A 51 17.16 12.53 -3.75
C GLN A 51 15.82 11.81 -3.55
N TYR A 52 15.82 10.50 -3.35
CA TYR A 52 14.59 9.74 -3.08
C TYR A 52 13.94 10.12 -1.75
N HIS A 53 14.73 10.39 -0.72
CA HIS A 53 14.21 10.92 0.53
C HIS A 53 13.54 12.28 0.35
N CYS A 54 14.10 13.21 -0.43
CA CYS A 54 13.47 14.49 -0.75
C CYS A 54 12.13 14.30 -1.49
N HIS A 55 12.08 13.42 -2.48
CA HIS A 55 10.81 13.09 -3.17
C HIS A 55 9.77 12.49 -2.21
N LEU A 56 10.21 11.69 -1.24
CA LEU A 56 9.32 11.14 -0.23
C LEU A 56 8.83 12.22 0.75
N VAL A 57 9.68 13.19 1.12
CA VAL A 57 9.28 14.36 1.91
C VAL A 57 8.21 15.16 1.16
N ASP A 58 8.42 15.45 -0.12
CA ASP A 58 7.45 16.19 -0.94
C ASP A 58 6.09 15.47 -0.98
N LEU A 59 6.10 14.15 -1.13
CA LEU A 59 4.89 13.32 -1.07
C LEU A 59 4.18 13.42 0.29
N VAL A 60 4.93 13.28 1.39
CA VAL A 60 4.40 13.39 2.76
C VAL A 60 3.75 14.76 2.98
N GLU A 61 4.41 15.84 2.54
CA GLU A 61 3.89 17.20 2.66
C GLU A 61 2.62 17.39 1.82
N ALA A 62 2.59 16.87 0.59
CA ALA A 62 1.43 16.92 -0.30
C ALA A 62 0.22 16.22 0.33
N ILE A 63 0.39 14.98 0.81
CA ILE A 63 -0.66 14.20 1.46
C ILE A 63 -1.16 14.91 2.73
N LYS A 64 -0.26 15.37 3.60
CA LYS A 64 -0.63 16.11 4.83
C LYS A 64 -1.41 17.39 4.55
N LYS A 65 -1.02 18.14 3.52
CA LYS A 65 -1.70 19.38 3.12
C LYS A 65 -3.11 19.10 2.63
N ARG A 66 -3.30 17.99 1.91
CA ARG A 66 -4.60 17.59 1.36
C ARG A 66 -5.57 17.10 2.42
N LYS A 67 -5.07 16.52 3.53
CA LYS A 67 -5.88 15.89 4.59
C LYS A 67 -6.84 14.84 3.99
N PRO A 68 -6.30 13.70 3.51
CA PRO A 68 -7.08 12.73 2.76
C PRO A 68 -8.28 12.25 3.58
N GLU A 69 -9.46 12.25 2.96
CA GLU A 69 -10.71 11.75 3.57
C GLU A 69 -11.09 10.39 2.95
N SER A 70 -10.41 9.98 1.89
CA SER A 70 -10.67 8.74 1.15
C SER A 70 -9.39 8.15 0.54
N ILE A 71 -9.46 6.90 0.10
CA ILE A 71 -8.36 6.25 -0.63
C ILE A 71 -8.06 6.91 -1.98
N LEU A 72 -9.05 7.57 -2.60
CA LEU A 72 -8.88 8.29 -3.87
C LEU A 72 -7.99 9.52 -3.72
N ASP A 73 -7.97 10.13 -2.54
CA ASP A 73 -7.08 11.27 -2.26
C ASP A 73 -5.61 10.83 -2.25
N PHE A 74 -5.33 9.63 -1.73
CA PHE A 74 -4.00 9.03 -1.79
C PHE A 74 -3.60 8.69 -3.24
N LEU A 75 -4.51 8.10 -4.02
CA LEU A 75 -4.22 7.66 -5.38
C LEU A 75 -3.66 8.80 -6.24
N SER A 76 -4.29 9.97 -6.21
CA SER A 76 -3.86 11.11 -7.03
C SER A 76 -2.47 11.68 -6.67
N GLU A 77 -1.99 11.50 -5.44
CA GLU A 77 -0.63 11.91 -5.05
C GLU A 77 0.40 10.81 -5.39
N ILE A 78 -0.05 9.55 -5.42
CA ILE A 78 0.80 8.38 -5.64
C ILE A 78 1.01 8.07 -7.13
N GLU A 79 0.06 8.40 -8.01
CA GLU A 79 0.13 8.13 -9.46
C GLU A 79 1.21 8.95 -10.20
N ALA A 80 1.85 9.94 -9.55
CA ALA A 80 2.97 10.64 -10.16
C ALA A 80 4.15 9.68 -10.44
N TYR A 81 4.75 9.79 -11.63
CA TYR A 81 5.81 8.86 -12.05
C TYR A 81 7.02 8.87 -11.11
N GLU A 82 7.39 10.05 -10.61
CA GLU A 82 8.45 10.26 -9.64
C GLU A 82 8.14 9.57 -8.30
N THR A 83 6.86 9.53 -7.92
CA THR A 83 6.39 8.83 -6.71
C THR A 83 6.56 7.33 -6.84
N HIS A 84 6.24 6.73 -7.99
CA HIS A 84 6.41 5.27 -8.18
C HIS A 84 7.85 4.81 -7.98
N ASN A 85 8.83 5.49 -8.60
CA ASN A 85 10.24 5.13 -8.42
C ASN A 85 10.71 5.29 -6.97
N THR A 86 10.20 6.33 -6.29
CA THR A 86 10.46 6.57 -4.88
C THR A 86 9.89 5.44 -4.02
N LEU A 87 8.65 5.02 -4.26
CA LEU A 87 8.03 3.90 -3.56
C LEU A 87 8.81 2.59 -3.80
N ILE A 88 9.25 2.32 -5.03
CA ILE A 88 10.08 1.13 -5.33
C ILE A 88 11.39 1.18 -4.53
N PHE A 89 12.07 2.32 -4.50
CA PHE A 89 13.34 2.49 -3.76
C PHE A 89 13.19 2.15 -2.28
N PHE A 90 12.08 2.53 -1.66
CA PHE A 90 11.80 2.25 -0.24
C PHE A 90 11.10 0.90 0.02
N GLY A 91 10.87 0.07 -0.99
CA GLY A 91 10.16 -1.21 -0.83
C GLY A 91 8.65 -1.07 -0.62
N MET A 92 8.08 0.07 -1.02
CA MET A 92 6.72 0.51 -0.75
C MET A 92 5.82 0.49 -2.00
N ASN A 93 6.27 -0.18 -3.07
CA ASN A 93 5.50 -0.34 -4.31
C ASN A 93 4.14 -1.02 -4.08
N GLY A 94 4.04 -1.87 -3.05
CA GLY A 94 2.80 -2.51 -2.64
C GLY A 94 1.66 -1.53 -2.38
N LEU A 95 1.96 -0.30 -1.95
CA LEU A 95 0.95 0.73 -1.69
C LEU A 95 0.24 1.11 -2.98
N TYR A 96 1.00 1.42 -4.03
CA TYR A 96 0.45 1.72 -5.35
C TYR A 96 -0.38 0.54 -5.89
N LYS A 97 0.17 -0.68 -5.78
CA LYS A 97 -0.53 -1.90 -6.24
C LYS A 97 -1.87 -2.09 -5.55
N LEU A 98 -1.93 -1.84 -4.25
CA LEU A 98 -3.13 -2.00 -3.42
C LEU A 98 -4.21 -0.96 -3.73
N ILE A 99 -3.82 0.31 -3.90
CA ILE A 99 -4.78 1.42 -4.01
C ILE A 99 -5.25 1.67 -5.45
N ALA A 100 -4.43 1.36 -6.44
CA ALA A 100 -4.73 1.64 -7.85
C ALA A 100 -5.60 0.57 -8.52
N LYS A 101 -5.91 -0.53 -7.82
CA LYS A 101 -6.74 -1.61 -8.36
C LYS A 101 -8.24 -1.32 -8.20
N SER A 102 -8.99 -1.61 -9.26
CA SER A 102 -10.44 -1.53 -9.30
C SER A 102 -11.09 -2.54 -8.35
N ASP A 103 -12.21 -2.16 -7.75
CA ASP A 103 -12.96 -2.99 -6.80
C ASP A 103 -13.96 -3.93 -7.50
N CYS A 104 -14.17 -3.76 -8.81
CA CYS A 104 -15.22 -4.48 -9.54
C CYS A 104 -14.67 -5.57 -10.46
N GLU A 105 -13.48 -5.37 -11.01
CA GLU A 105 -12.87 -6.30 -11.97
C GLU A 105 -11.35 -6.14 -11.92
N GLY A 106 -10.62 -7.24 -11.77
CA GLY A 106 -9.17 -7.22 -11.79
C GLY A 106 -8.53 -8.43 -11.12
N PHE A 107 -7.20 -8.36 -11.01
CA PHE A 107 -6.43 -9.32 -10.24
C PHE A 107 -5.16 -8.67 -9.68
N TYR A 108 -4.67 -9.21 -8.56
CA TYR A 108 -3.30 -9.02 -8.10
C TYR A 108 -2.48 -10.22 -8.54
N SER A 109 -1.38 -9.96 -9.24
CA SER A 109 -0.43 -11.04 -9.57
C SER A 109 0.31 -11.51 -8.31
N PRO A 110 0.97 -12.68 -8.34
CA PRO A 110 1.90 -13.09 -7.28
C PRO A 110 2.96 -12.03 -6.98
N GLY A 111 3.44 -11.33 -8.01
CA GLY A 111 4.39 -10.22 -7.86
C GLY A 111 3.79 -9.01 -7.15
N ASP A 112 2.56 -8.60 -7.51
CA ASP A 112 1.86 -7.52 -6.80
C ASP A 112 1.61 -7.92 -5.33
N SER A 113 1.28 -9.19 -5.10
CA SER A 113 1.03 -9.74 -3.76
C SER A 113 2.30 -9.76 -2.91
N LEU A 114 3.44 -10.11 -3.49
CA LEU A 114 4.75 -10.03 -2.85
C LEU A 114 5.08 -8.59 -2.44
N ASP A 115 4.87 -7.62 -3.33
CA ASP A 115 5.10 -6.20 -3.04
C ASP A 115 4.19 -5.71 -1.89
N ILE A 116 2.93 -6.16 -1.86
CA ILE A 116 1.98 -5.85 -0.78
C ILE A 116 2.45 -6.47 0.54
N CYS A 117 2.82 -7.77 0.57
CA CYS A 117 3.32 -8.43 1.77
C CYS A 117 4.59 -7.77 2.30
N ASN A 118 5.54 -7.42 1.43
CA ASN A 118 6.76 -6.72 1.82
C ASN A 118 6.46 -5.35 2.45
N MET A 119 5.56 -4.58 1.84
CA MET A 119 5.10 -3.32 2.39
C MET A 119 4.41 -3.52 3.75
N LEU A 120 3.50 -4.48 3.88
CA LEU A 120 2.81 -4.77 5.15
C LEU A 120 3.79 -5.12 6.28
N ASN A 121 4.85 -5.88 5.97
CA ASN A 121 5.91 -6.18 6.94
C ASN A 121 6.71 -4.94 7.36
N LEU A 122 6.97 -3.99 6.44
CA LEU A 122 7.67 -2.74 6.76
C LEU A 122 6.84 -1.82 7.65
N ILE A 123 5.53 -1.79 7.43
CA ILE A 123 4.61 -0.90 8.15
C ILE A 123 3.98 -1.55 9.39
N GLU A 124 4.30 -2.81 9.69
CA GLU A 124 3.77 -3.55 10.86
C GLU A 124 3.79 -2.73 12.16
N PRO A 125 4.87 -1.99 12.51
CA PRO A 125 4.91 -1.20 13.74
C PRO A 125 3.90 -0.04 13.79
N TYR A 126 3.36 0.37 12.64
CA TYR A 126 2.41 1.48 12.49
C TYR A 126 0.97 0.99 12.31
N LEU A 127 0.75 -0.33 12.23
CA LEU A 127 -0.57 -0.92 12.25
C LEU A 127 -1.06 -0.97 13.70
N SER A 128 -1.81 0.05 14.10
CA SER A 128 -2.23 0.27 15.50
C SER A 128 -3.29 -0.70 16.04
N VAL A 129 -3.77 -1.66 15.26
CA VAL A 129 -4.83 -2.61 15.65
C VAL A 129 -4.62 -3.96 14.98
N ASP A 130 -4.73 -5.04 15.75
CA ASP A 130 -5.02 -6.38 15.23
C ASP A 130 -6.41 -6.37 14.59
N CYS A 131 -6.48 -5.93 13.34
CA CYS A 131 -7.67 -6.05 12.53
C CYS A 131 -7.67 -7.47 11.96
N ASP A 132 -8.52 -8.36 12.51
CA ASP A 132 -8.67 -9.74 12.03
C ASP A 132 -8.79 -9.81 10.50
N ASP A 133 -9.44 -8.80 9.90
CA ASP A 133 -9.59 -8.72 8.45
C ASP A 133 -8.28 -8.39 7.74
N LEU A 134 -7.44 -7.50 8.28
CA LEU A 134 -6.11 -7.24 7.73
C LEU A 134 -5.24 -8.51 7.75
N THR A 135 -5.31 -9.30 8.84
CA THR A 135 -4.62 -10.58 8.93
C THR A 135 -5.09 -11.55 7.85
N ARG A 136 -6.41 -11.62 7.60
CA ARG A 136 -6.98 -12.46 6.54
C ARG A 136 -6.51 -12.01 5.16
N PHE A 137 -6.50 -10.70 4.87
CA PHE A 137 -5.99 -10.17 3.61
C PHE A 137 -4.49 -10.43 3.43
N ASN A 138 -3.69 -10.25 4.48
CA ASN A 138 -2.26 -10.56 4.43
C ASN A 138 -2.02 -12.05 4.14
N HIS A 139 -2.80 -12.93 4.76
CA HIS A 139 -2.74 -14.36 4.50
C HIS A 139 -3.13 -14.71 3.05
N LEU A 140 -4.13 -14.03 2.48
CA LEU A 140 -4.52 -14.21 1.08
C LEU A 140 -3.41 -13.80 0.11
N PHE A 141 -2.78 -12.65 0.32
CA PHE A 141 -1.65 -12.20 -0.51
C PHE A 141 -0.43 -13.12 -0.36
N SER A 142 -0.18 -13.62 0.86
CA SER A 142 0.88 -14.60 1.10
C SER A 142 0.61 -15.92 0.36
N ALA A 143 -0.63 -16.40 0.40
CA ALA A 143 -1.02 -17.61 -0.34
C ALA A 143 -0.86 -17.46 -1.86
N SER A 144 -1.19 -16.29 -2.42
CA SER A 144 -0.93 -15.95 -3.82
C SER A 144 0.55 -16.08 -4.20
N VAL A 145 1.46 -15.65 -3.31
CA VAL A 145 2.90 -15.80 -3.50
C VAL A 145 3.32 -17.27 -3.43
N ASP A 146 2.89 -17.99 -2.40
CA ASP A 146 3.29 -19.37 -2.14
C ASP A 146 2.79 -20.35 -3.21
N LEU A 147 1.55 -20.15 -3.67
CA LEU A 147 0.92 -20.96 -4.72
C LEU A 147 1.32 -20.50 -6.12
N ASN A 148 1.91 -19.30 -6.25
CA ASN A 148 2.15 -18.63 -7.53
C ASN A 148 0.87 -18.49 -8.37
N GLU A 149 -0.21 -18.05 -7.71
CA GLU A 149 -1.54 -17.85 -8.30
C GLU A 149 -2.03 -16.41 -8.11
N ASN A 150 -2.87 -15.90 -9.01
CA ASN A 150 -3.41 -14.56 -8.87
C ASN A 150 -4.47 -14.49 -7.76
N VAL A 151 -4.57 -13.34 -7.08
CA VAL A 151 -5.77 -12.97 -6.33
C VAL A 151 -6.77 -12.33 -7.29
N MET A 152 -7.87 -13.00 -7.58
CA MET A 152 -8.93 -12.52 -8.46
C MET A 152 -9.93 -11.66 -7.69
N ILE A 153 -10.38 -10.55 -8.27
CA ILE A 153 -11.42 -9.67 -7.70
C ILE A 153 -12.74 -9.94 -8.44
N THR A 154 -13.77 -10.34 -7.70
CA THR A 154 -15.09 -10.77 -8.20
C THR A 154 -16.26 -10.09 -7.50
#